data_AF-A0A963W0B9-F1
#
_entry.id   AF-A0A963W0B9-F1
#
_cell.length_a   1.000
_cell.length_b   1.000
_cell.length_c   1.000
_cell.angle_alpha   90.00
_cell.angle_beta   90.00
_cell.angle_gamma   90.00
#
_symmetry.space_group_name_H-M   'P 1'
#
loop_
_entity.id
_entity.type
_entity.pdbx_description
1 polymer ?
#
loop_
_entity_poly.entity_id
_entity_poly.type
_entity_poly.pdbx_seq_one_letter_code
_entity_poly.pdbx_strand_id
1 'polypeptide(L)'
;IAARVGGKARLTLDPSERHGFEYQSWFGFMIYAEGVSGSLGRGGSYAILGPRAGTEEPAIGFSLYPDALIDQLAAAEQPRDALFLPLGHDPAHAERLRAIGWRTVAALSEGDDARKLGCSHVLQDDEAVGL
;
A
#
# COMPACT_ATOMS: atom_id res chain seq x y z
N ILE A 1 -28.50 0.83 2.23
CA ILE A 1 -27.04 0.66 1.96
C ILE A 1 -26.65 1.34 0.66
N ALA A 2 -27.23 0.97 -0.49
CA ALA A 2 -26.93 1.57 -1.80
C ALA A 2 -26.90 3.11 -1.81
N ALA A 3 -27.92 3.78 -1.24
CA ALA A 3 -27.96 5.24 -1.16
C ALA A 3 -26.77 5.88 -0.39
N ARG A 4 -26.18 5.17 0.59
CA ARG A 4 -25.03 5.67 1.37
C ARG A 4 -23.70 5.58 0.61
N VAL A 5 -23.61 4.70 -0.37
CA VAL A 5 -22.42 4.48 -1.21
C VAL A 5 -22.58 5.03 -2.63
N GLY A 6 -23.70 5.67 -2.92
CA GLY A 6 -24.00 6.28 -4.22
C GLY A 6 -22.90 7.26 -4.64
N GLY A 7 -22.41 7.10 -5.87
CA GLY A 7 -21.33 7.90 -6.43
C GLY A 7 -19.92 7.58 -5.90
N LYS A 8 -19.79 6.71 -4.89
CA LYS A 8 -18.48 6.32 -4.31
C LYS A 8 -18.05 4.91 -4.71
N ALA A 9 -19.02 4.02 -4.92
CA ALA A 9 -18.77 2.65 -5.37
C ALA A 9 -19.92 2.16 -6.25
N ARG A 10 -19.60 1.31 -7.22
CA ARG A 10 -20.59 0.54 -7.98
C ARG A 10 -20.98 -0.68 -7.16
N LEU A 11 -22.28 -0.82 -6.86
CA LEU A 11 -22.81 -1.97 -6.11
C LEU A 11 -23.52 -2.93 -7.07
N THR A 12 -23.17 -4.21 -6.99
CA THR A 12 -23.83 -5.31 -7.70
C THR A 12 -24.37 -6.30 -6.68
N LEU A 13 -25.51 -6.92 -6.97
CA LEU A 13 -26.06 -8.02 -6.19
C LEU A 13 -25.78 -9.32 -6.93
N ASP A 14 -25.11 -10.25 -6.27
CA ASP A 14 -24.84 -11.59 -6.81
C ASP A 14 -25.52 -12.65 -5.93
N PRO A 15 -26.69 -13.17 -6.35
CA PRO A 15 -27.39 -14.22 -5.60
C PRO A 15 -26.78 -15.61 -5.77
N SER A 16 -25.76 -15.76 -6.63
CA SER A 16 -25.10 -17.03 -6.92
C SER A 16 -23.87 -17.30 -6.04
N GLU A 17 -23.36 -16.28 -5.36
CA GLU A 17 -22.22 -16.44 -4.46
C GLU A 17 -22.63 -17.27 -3.22
N ARG A 18 -21.98 -18.41 -3.08
CA ARG A 18 -22.28 -19.44 -2.07
C ARG A 18 -21.03 -19.96 -1.36
N HIS A 19 -19.82 -19.59 -1.79
CA HIS A 19 -18.57 -20.20 -1.35
C HIS A 19 -17.75 -19.26 -0.47
N GLY A 20 -17.31 -19.71 0.71
CA GLY A 20 -16.43 -18.97 1.63
C GLY A 20 -17.14 -18.02 2.60
N PHE A 21 -18.45 -18.22 2.78
CA PHE A 21 -19.30 -17.53 3.76
C PHE A 21 -19.72 -18.44 4.91
N GLU A 22 -18.99 -19.53 5.16
CA GLU A 22 -19.39 -20.57 6.12
C GLU A 22 -19.49 -20.08 7.58
N TYR A 23 -18.76 -19.01 7.94
CA TYR A 23 -18.88 -18.35 9.24
C TYR A 23 -19.77 -17.09 9.22
N GLN A 24 -20.25 -16.68 8.04
CA GLN A 24 -21.05 -15.47 7.90
C GLN A 24 -22.53 -15.77 8.08
N SER A 25 -23.20 -14.93 8.83
CA SER A 25 -24.54 -15.21 9.37
C SER A 25 -25.68 -14.59 8.56
N TRP A 26 -25.42 -13.64 7.65
CA TRP A 26 -26.51 -12.95 6.93
C TRP A 26 -26.13 -12.41 5.56
N PHE A 27 -25.29 -11.37 5.47
CA PHE A 27 -24.82 -10.87 4.17
C PHE A 27 -23.30 -10.80 4.12
N GLY A 28 -22.78 -11.28 2.99
CA GLY A 28 -21.39 -11.13 2.62
C GLY A 28 -21.21 -10.13 1.49
N PHE A 29 -20.01 -9.61 1.34
CA PHE A 29 -19.65 -8.74 0.23
C PHE A 29 -18.21 -9.00 -0.21
N MET A 30 -17.94 -8.70 -1.48
CA MET A 30 -16.61 -8.70 -2.07
C MET A 30 -16.30 -7.29 -2.60
N ILE A 31 -15.04 -6.89 -2.47
CA ILE A 31 -14.52 -5.61 -2.94
C ILE A 31 -13.68 -5.87 -4.18
N TYR A 32 -13.91 -5.11 -5.23
CA TYR A 32 -13.14 -5.13 -6.47
C TYR A 32 -12.68 -3.73 -6.81
N ALA A 33 -11.54 -3.61 -7.50
CA ALA A 33 -11.09 -2.37 -8.10
C ALA A 33 -10.89 -2.54 -9.60
N GLU A 34 -11.00 -1.43 -10.31
CA GLU A 34 -10.72 -1.37 -11.72
C GLU A 34 -9.23 -1.62 -11.99
N GLY A 35 -8.93 -2.45 -12.99
CA GLY A 35 -7.55 -2.82 -13.35
C GLY A 35 -6.93 -3.91 -12.47
N VAL A 36 -7.53 -4.26 -11.34
CA VAL A 36 -7.04 -5.34 -10.46
C VAL A 36 -7.74 -6.66 -10.82
N SER A 37 -6.96 -7.71 -11.05
CA SER A 37 -7.48 -9.06 -11.22
C SER A 37 -7.89 -9.66 -9.87
N GLY A 38 -9.10 -10.23 -9.81
CA GLY A 38 -9.63 -10.84 -8.59
C GLY A 38 -10.19 -9.84 -7.57
N SER A 39 -10.56 -10.34 -6.39
CA SER A 39 -11.12 -9.53 -5.31
C SER A 39 -10.02 -8.88 -4.46
N LEU A 40 -10.17 -7.60 -4.14
CA LEU A 40 -9.32 -6.87 -3.20
C LEU A 40 -9.67 -7.10 -1.73
N GLY A 41 -10.80 -7.73 -1.47
CA GLY A 41 -11.23 -7.97 -0.12
C GLY A 41 -12.58 -8.63 -0.07
N ARG A 42 -12.87 -9.16 1.11
CA ARG A 42 -14.11 -9.86 1.39
C ARG A 42 -14.50 -9.62 2.82
N GLY A 43 -15.80 -9.44 3.04
CA GLY A 43 -16.35 -9.25 4.36
C GLY A 43 -17.78 -9.73 4.46
N GLY A 44 -18.37 -9.46 5.61
CA GLY A 44 -19.76 -9.77 5.89
C GLY A 44 -20.07 -9.76 7.37
N SER A 45 -21.33 -9.99 7.67
CA SER A 45 -21.81 -10.13 9.04
C SER A 45 -21.46 -11.52 9.60
N TYR A 46 -21.09 -11.58 10.86
CA TYR A 46 -20.83 -12.84 11.58
C TYR A 46 -21.27 -12.70 13.04
N ALA A 47 -21.28 -13.81 13.78
CA ALA A 47 -21.53 -13.82 15.21
C ALA A 47 -20.24 -14.13 15.95
N ILE A 48 -19.90 -13.31 16.96
CA ILE A 48 -18.83 -13.62 17.90
C ILE A 48 -19.42 -14.53 18.97
N LEU A 49 -18.91 -15.75 19.08
CA LEU A 49 -19.34 -16.69 20.10
C LEU A 49 -18.80 -16.25 21.46
N GLY A 50 -19.70 -16.02 22.41
CA GLY A 50 -19.36 -15.65 23.77
C GLY A 50 -18.96 -16.86 24.64
N PRO A 51 -18.47 -16.62 25.86
CA PRO A 51 -17.93 -17.66 26.74
C PRO A 51 -18.99 -18.61 27.32
N ARG A 52 -20.28 -18.31 27.15
CA ARG A 52 -21.39 -19.17 27.59
C ARG A 52 -22.15 -19.70 26.38
N ALA A 53 -22.59 -20.95 26.44
CA ALA A 53 -23.42 -21.53 25.39
C ALA A 53 -24.68 -20.68 25.17
N GLY A 54 -24.96 -20.34 23.91
CA GLY A 54 -26.09 -19.49 23.51
C GLY A 54 -25.84 -17.98 23.65
N THR A 55 -24.63 -17.55 23.99
CA THR A 55 -24.26 -16.12 23.92
C THR A 55 -23.57 -15.83 22.59
N GLU A 56 -24.15 -14.90 21.83
CA GLU A 56 -23.63 -14.44 20.54
C GLU A 56 -23.69 -12.92 20.46
N GLU A 57 -22.65 -12.30 19.92
CA GLU A 57 -22.61 -10.86 19.64
C GLU A 57 -22.59 -10.64 18.11
N PRO A 58 -23.52 -9.85 17.54
CA PRO A 58 -23.53 -9.56 16.13
C PRO A 58 -22.36 -8.65 15.74
N ALA A 59 -21.60 -9.05 14.73
CA ALA A 59 -20.44 -8.33 14.26
C ALA A 59 -20.44 -8.21 12.72
N ILE A 60 -19.66 -7.27 12.21
CA ILE A 60 -19.40 -7.11 10.79
C ILE A 60 -17.94 -6.72 10.60
N GLY A 61 -17.29 -7.30 9.60
CA GLY A 61 -15.89 -7.06 9.32
C GLY A 61 -15.52 -7.47 7.91
N PHE A 62 -14.29 -7.17 7.53
CA PHE A 62 -13.73 -7.57 6.24
C PHE A 62 -12.22 -7.67 6.33
N SER A 63 -11.66 -8.44 5.40
CA SER A 63 -10.23 -8.48 5.13
C SER A 63 -9.94 -7.82 3.79
N LEU A 64 -8.81 -7.15 3.69
CA LEU A 64 -8.26 -6.64 2.43
C LEU A 64 -7.04 -7.46 2.01
N TYR A 65 -6.88 -7.64 0.71
CA TYR A 65 -5.76 -8.29 0.04
C TYR A 65 -5.09 -7.22 -0.85
N PRO A 66 -4.25 -6.35 -0.26
CA PRO A 66 -3.79 -5.15 -0.96
C PRO A 66 -2.68 -5.40 -1.96
N ASP A 67 -2.08 -6.59 -2.00
CA ASP A 67 -0.85 -6.87 -2.77
C ASP A 67 -0.99 -6.50 -4.25
N ALA A 68 -2.05 -6.98 -4.92
CA ALA A 68 -2.28 -6.67 -6.33
C ALA A 68 -2.56 -5.18 -6.59
N LEU A 69 -3.16 -4.48 -5.62
CA LEU A 69 -3.36 -3.03 -5.70
C LEU A 69 -2.04 -2.27 -5.54
N ILE A 70 -1.21 -2.70 -4.59
CA ILE A 70 0.12 -2.11 -4.34
C ILE A 70 0.99 -2.23 -5.58
N ASP A 71 1.04 -3.41 -6.20
CA ASP A 71 1.83 -3.64 -7.41
C ASP A 71 1.36 -2.75 -8.57
N GLN A 72 0.05 -2.62 -8.77
CA GLN A 72 -0.52 -1.76 -9.80
C GLN A 72 -0.22 -0.27 -9.55
N LEU A 73 -0.33 0.18 -8.29
CA LEU A 73 0.00 1.56 -7.91
C LEU A 73 1.49 1.84 -8.10
N ALA A 74 2.35 0.92 -7.65
CA ALA A 74 3.80 1.04 -7.79
C ALA A 74 4.24 1.09 -9.26
N ALA A 75 3.59 0.32 -10.14
CA ALA A 75 3.86 0.37 -11.58
C ALA A 75 3.46 1.70 -12.24
N ALA A 76 2.48 2.41 -11.67
CA ALA A 76 2.01 3.70 -12.17
C ALA A 76 2.75 4.90 -11.56
N GLU A 77 3.47 4.70 -10.44
CA GLU A 77 4.25 5.76 -9.81
C GLU A 77 5.52 6.06 -10.61
N GLN A 78 5.74 7.34 -10.89
CA GLN A 78 7.02 7.79 -11.44
C GLN A 78 8.11 7.58 -10.37
N PRO A 79 9.28 7.03 -10.74
CA PRO A 79 10.42 6.96 -9.83
C PRO A 79 10.71 8.34 -9.28
N ARG A 80 10.72 8.48 -7.96
CA ARG A 80 11.11 9.73 -7.31
C ARG A 80 12.62 9.87 -7.38
N ASP A 81 13.08 11.08 -7.65
CA ASP A 81 14.50 11.38 -7.63
C ASP A 81 15.12 11.02 -6.28
N ALA A 82 16.28 10.38 -6.35
CA ALA A 82 17.10 10.00 -5.22
C ALA A 82 18.53 10.51 -5.43
N LEU A 83 19.11 11.01 -4.34
CA LEU A 83 20.44 11.59 -4.25
C LEU A 83 21.40 10.62 -3.58
N PHE A 84 22.44 10.22 -4.29
CA PHE A 84 23.53 9.44 -3.72
C PHE A 84 24.45 10.35 -2.90
N LEU A 85 24.78 9.95 -1.67
CA LEU A 85 25.73 10.64 -0.81
C LEU A 85 27.04 9.84 -0.78
N PRO A 86 28.13 10.37 -1.36
CA PRO A 86 29.43 9.70 -1.33
C PRO A 86 29.96 9.46 0.09
N LEU A 87 30.96 8.58 0.21
CA LEU A 87 31.70 8.41 1.45
C LEU A 87 32.31 9.75 1.88
N GLY A 88 32.19 10.07 3.17
CA GLY A 88 32.75 11.30 3.74
C GLY A 88 31.99 12.59 3.38
N HIS A 89 30.79 12.50 2.80
CA HIS A 89 29.94 13.68 2.61
C HIS A 89 29.70 14.44 3.92
N ASP A 90 29.46 15.76 3.82
CA ASP A 90 29.08 16.57 4.97
C ASP A 90 27.66 16.21 5.44
N PRO A 91 27.49 15.69 6.68
CA PRO A 91 26.18 15.35 7.22
C PRO A 91 25.21 16.54 7.29
N ALA A 92 25.73 17.75 7.51
CA ALA A 92 24.90 18.96 7.59
C ALA A 92 24.32 19.33 6.22
N HIS A 93 25.06 19.12 5.13
CA HIS A 93 24.53 19.29 3.77
C HIS A 93 23.49 18.23 3.44
N ALA A 94 23.76 16.97 3.77
CA ALA A 94 22.78 15.90 3.57
C ALA A 94 21.47 16.17 4.33
N GLU A 95 21.54 16.68 5.57
CA GLU A 95 20.36 17.07 6.34
C GLU A 95 19.56 18.19 5.67
N ARG A 96 20.23 19.24 5.18
CA ARG A 96 19.56 20.34 4.45
C ARG A 96 18.87 19.86 3.18
N LEU A 97 19.51 18.98 2.42
CA LEU A 97 18.93 18.43 1.20
C LEU A 97 17.69 17.56 1.51
N ARG A 98 17.74 16.74 2.57
CA ARG A 98 16.55 16.01 3.04
C ARG A 98 15.44 16.96 3.47
N ALA A 99 15.76 18.07 4.14
CA ALA A 99 14.78 19.05 4.59
C ALA A 99 14.01 19.72 3.44
N ILE A 100 14.62 19.83 2.25
CA ILE A 100 13.95 20.34 1.04
C ILE A 100 13.33 19.24 0.16
N GLY A 101 13.30 18.00 0.65
CA GLY A 101 12.57 16.88 0.03
C GLY A 101 13.41 15.84 -0.70
N TRP A 102 14.75 15.95 -0.69
CA TRP A 102 15.59 14.90 -1.27
C TRP A 102 15.50 13.60 -0.47
N ARG A 103 15.29 12.50 -1.19
CA ARG A 103 15.56 11.17 -0.68
C ARG A 103 17.03 10.86 -0.90
N THR A 104 17.74 10.48 0.16
CA THR A 104 19.19 10.23 0.07
C THR A 104 19.53 8.77 0.28
N VAL A 105 20.51 8.26 -0.46
CA VAL A 105 21.13 6.95 -0.24
C VAL A 105 22.62 7.17 0.00
N ALA A 106 23.13 6.81 1.17
CA ALA A 106 24.54 6.99 1.49
C ALA A 106 25.36 5.76 1.11
N ALA A 107 26.55 5.98 0.55
CA ALA A 107 27.55 4.95 0.39
C ALA A 107 27.95 4.37 1.77
N LEU A 108 28.05 3.04 1.84
CA LEU A 108 28.63 2.28 2.94
C LEU A 108 30.04 1.80 2.59
N SER A 109 30.39 1.74 1.30
CA SER A 109 31.70 1.33 0.81
C SER A 109 32.09 2.06 -0.49
N GLU A 110 33.38 2.02 -0.84
CA GLU A 110 33.88 2.57 -2.11
C GLU A 110 33.33 1.83 -3.34
N GLY A 111 32.82 0.59 -3.15
CA GLY A 111 32.25 -0.22 -4.23
C GLY A 111 30.79 0.09 -4.55
N ASP A 112 30.16 0.99 -3.80
CA ASP A 112 28.76 1.34 -4.00
C ASP A 112 28.58 2.23 -5.24
N ASP A 113 27.66 1.83 -6.11
CA ASP A 113 27.37 2.53 -7.35
C ASP A 113 26.00 3.21 -7.27
N ALA A 114 25.97 4.51 -7.52
CA ALA A 114 24.78 5.33 -7.39
C ALA A 114 23.64 4.86 -8.30
N ARG A 115 23.94 4.49 -9.57
CA ARG A 115 22.92 4.04 -10.53
C ARG A 115 22.33 2.68 -10.16
N LYS A 116 23.15 1.72 -9.72
CA LYS A 116 22.70 0.41 -9.25
C LYS A 116 21.82 0.50 -8.00
N LEU A 117 22.04 1.52 -7.17
CA LEU A 117 21.21 1.82 -6.00
C LEU A 117 19.95 2.64 -6.34
N GLY A 118 19.68 2.89 -7.62
CA GLY A 118 18.49 3.62 -8.07
C GLY A 118 18.55 5.12 -7.82
N CYS A 119 19.74 5.68 -7.57
CA CYS A 119 19.90 7.12 -7.50
C CYS A 119 19.84 7.74 -8.89
N SER A 120 19.22 8.92 -8.95
CA SER A 120 19.13 9.78 -10.13
C SER A 120 20.21 10.87 -10.14
N HIS A 121 20.71 11.22 -8.94
CA HIS A 121 21.65 12.31 -8.71
C HIS A 121 22.75 11.85 -7.74
N VAL A 122 23.88 12.55 -7.73
CA VAL A 122 24.96 12.41 -6.74
C VAL A 122 25.25 13.75 -6.10
N LEU A 123 25.56 13.73 -4.81
CA LEU A 123 26.03 14.92 -4.10
C LEU A 123 27.47 15.20 -4.53
N GLN A 124 27.67 16.35 -5.16
CA GLN A 124 28.97 16.84 -5.58
C GLN A 124 29.05 18.33 -5.28
N ASP A 125 30.12 18.76 -4.60
CA ASP A 125 30.36 20.16 -4.23
C ASP A 125 29.12 20.81 -3.60
N ASP A 126 28.48 20.09 -2.66
CA ASP A 126 27.29 20.52 -1.92
C ASP A 126 25.98 20.64 -2.73
N GLU A 127 26.01 20.28 -4.02
CA GLU A 127 24.85 20.29 -4.90
C GLU A 127 24.45 18.88 -5.38
N ALA A 128 23.17 18.74 -5.72
CA ALA A 128 22.65 17.52 -6.34
C ALA A 128 22.87 17.57 -7.86
N VAL A 129 23.80 16.78 -8.36
CA VAL A 129 24.17 16.73 -9.79
C VAL A 129 23.58 15.46 -10.41
N GLY A 130 22.94 15.58 -11.58
CA GLY A 130 22.36 14.43 -12.29
C GLY A 130 23.43 13.41 -12.70
N LEU A 131 23.13 12.11 -12.53
CA LEU A 131 24.04 11.01 -12.84
C LEU A 131 24.18 10.72 -14.33
#